data_AF-A0ABD1PCP6-F1
#
_entry.id   AF-A0ABD1PCP6-F1
#
_cell.length_a   1.000
_cell.length_b   1.000
_cell.length_c   1.000
_cell.angle_alpha   90.00
_cell.angle_beta   90.00
_cell.angle_gamma   90.00
#
_symmetry.space_group_name_H-M   'P 1'
#
loop_
_entity.id
_entity.type
_entity.pdbx_description
1 polymer ?
#
loop_
_entity_poly.entity_id
_entity_poly.type
_entity_poly.pdbx_seq_one_letter_code
_entity_poly.pdbx_strand_id
1 'polypeptide(L)'
;MSSSLVPVSSSGTTSTAVASAPKLPSEITGKTVEEIIKEWNAELQERTGKFRKQANAIAEWDRKILRNRDILLQLESEVAKVVETQGSLERQLELIETHQDEVDKALQSMEEEAERIYNNERGLLLEDEAAMTRDAMYEQAELVERELEHMTEQIKSIINTLNANQGGDLEATDGMTPLDIVVRVLNNQLSSLLWVDEKAEEFSSRIQELASRGSAGDRESLTPKLWLS
;
A
#
# COMPACT_ATOMS: atom_id res chain seq x y z
N MET A 1 28.10 51.05 -17.66
CA MET A 1 29.52 51.47 -17.68
C MET A 1 30.08 51.00 -19.01
N SER A 2 29.88 51.77 -20.08
CA SER A 2 30.72 52.89 -20.55
C SER A 2 32.00 52.40 -21.24
N SER A 3 31.93 52.46 -22.58
CA SER A 3 32.95 52.69 -23.62
C SER A 3 34.44 52.45 -23.32
N SER A 4 35.13 51.82 -24.29
CA SER A 4 36.06 52.58 -25.14
C SER A 4 36.45 51.85 -26.42
N LEU A 5 36.28 52.55 -27.56
CA LEU A 5 36.89 52.28 -28.85
C LEU A 5 37.97 53.35 -29.07
N VAL A 6 39.19 52.98 -29.46
CA VAL A 6 40.00 53.78 -30.40
C VAL A 6 41.02 52.88 -31.14
N PRO A 7 41.35 53.19 -32.40
CA PRO A 7 42.04 52.30 -33.33
C PRO A 7 43.54 52.58 -33.40
N VAL A 8 44.30 51.60 -33.91
CA VAL A 8 45.64 51.84 -34.49
C VAL A 8 45.70 51.13 -35.83
N SER A 9 45.82 51.92 -36.89
CA SER A 9 46.39 51.49 -38.16
C SER A 9 47.91 51.58 -38.06
N SER A 10 48.61 50.51 -38.42
CA SER A 10 50.01 50.57 -38.82
C SER A 10 50.17 49.84 -40.16
N SER A 11 50.48 50.63 -41.18
CA SER A 11 50.86 50.17 -42.52
C SER A 11 52.27 49.55 -42.49
N GLY A 12 52.47 48.54 -43.33
CA GLY A 12 53.79 48.16 -43.84
C GLY A 12 54.41 46.91 -43.23
N THR A 13 54.36 45.80 -43.96
CA THR A 13 55.53 45.24 -44.68
C THR A 13 55.09 43.97 -45.39
N THR A 14 55.17 44.00 -46.72
CA THR A 14 55.13 42.82 -47.58
C THR A 14 56.24 41.85 -47.18
N SER A 15 55.88 40.73 -46.58
CA SER A 15 56.70 39.53 -46.63
C SER A 15 55.77 38.39 -47.04
N THR A 16 55.94 37.93 -48.27
CA THR A 16 55.40 36.68 -48.79
C THR A 16 55.98 35.53 -47.98
N ALA A 17 55.40 35.29 -46.80
CA ALA A 17 55.47 34.00 -46.15
C ALA A 17 54.52 33.09 -46.92
N VAL A 18 55.10 32.23 -47.75
CA VAL A 18 54.42 31.01 -48.22
C VAL A 18 53.91 30.31 -46.96
N ALA A 19 52.60 30.44 -46.71
CA ALA A 19 51.94 29.65 -45.70
C ALA A 19 52.08 28.20 -46.15
N SER A 20 53.04 27.49 -45.56
CA SER A 20 53.06 26.04 -45.62
C SER A 20 51.74 25.59 -45.00
N ALA A 21 50.78 25.24 -45.86
CA ALA A 21 49.55 24.61 -45.46
C ALA A 21 49.91 23.48 -44.46
N PRO A 22 49.19 23.34 -43.33
CA PRO A 22 49.42 22.22 -42.44
C PRO A 22 49.27 20.96 -43.26
N LYS A 23 50.38 20.23 -43.47
CA LYS A 23 50.32 18.90 -44.05
C LYS A 23 49.60 18.05 -43.02
N LEU A 24 48.30 17.91 -43.20
CA LEU A 24 47.54 16.78 -42.67
C LEU A 24 48.40 15.53 -42.93
N PRO A 25 48.60 14.63 -41.95
CA PRO A 25 49.28 13.38 -42.22
C PRO A 25 48.44 12.62 -43.25
N SER A 26 48.77 12.80 -44.52
CA SER A 26 48.08 12.14 -45.62
C SER A 26 48.49 10.67 -45.56
N GLU A 27 47.63 9.83 -44.97
CA GLU A 27 47.66 8.36 -45.11
C GLU A 27 47.64 7.90 -46.58
N ILE A 28 47.43 8.86 -47.48
CA ILE A 28 47.24 8.77 -48.93
C ILE A 28 48.58 8.94 -49.69
N THR A 29 49.59 9.59 -49.11
CA THR A 29 50.87 9.84 -49.80
C THR A 29 51.72 8.58 -49.83
N GLY A 30 51.89 7.99 -51.03
CA GLY A 30 52.71 6.80 -51.26
C GLY A 30 51.92 5.51 -51.50
N LYS A 31 50.59 5.53 -51.35
CA LYS A 31 49.70 4.40 -51.65
C LYS A 31 49.15 4.49 -53.07
N THR A 32 48.91 3.35 -53.72
CA THR A 32 48.21 3.33 -55.00
C THR A 32 46.72 3.64 -54.79
N VAL A 33 46.03 4.16 -55.82
CA VAL A 33 44.57 4.43 -55.75
C VAL A 33 43.79 3.19 -55.31
N GLU A 34 44.26 2.02 -55.72
CA GLU A 34 43.66 0.72 -55.39
C GLU A 34 43.81 0.35 -53.91
N GLU A 35 44.94 0.68 -53.27
CA GLU A 35 45.13 0.53 -51.83
C GLU A 35 44.21 1.45 -51.03
N ILE A 36 44.03 2.71 -51.47
CA ILE A 36 43.15 3.68 -50.81
C ILE A 36 41.69 3.22 -50.88
N ILE A 37 41.25 2.73 -52.05
CA ILE A 37 39.89 2.17 -52.22
C ILE A 37 39.70 0.95 -51.31
N LYS A 38 40.70 0.07 -51.21
CA LYS A 38 40.63 -1.12 -50.35
C LYS A 38 40.53 -0.75 -48.87
N GLU A 39 41.29 0.24 -48.43
CA GLU A 39 41.28 0.74 -47.05
C GLU A 39 39.94 1.42 -46.70
N TRP A 40 39.42 2.29 -47.57
CA TRP A 40 38.10 2.90 -47.38
C TRP A 40 36.97 1.86 -47.36
N ASN A 41 37.06 0.82 -48.19
CA ASN A 41 36.07 -0.27 -48.17
C ASN A 41 36.14 -1.07 -46.86
N ALA A 42 37.34 -1.37 -46.38
CA ALA A 42 37.54 -2.04 -45.09
C ALA A 42 37.00 -1.19 -43.93
N GLU A 43 37.31 0.11 -43.90
CA GLU A 43 36.81 1.02 -42.87
C GLU A 43 35.28 1.16 -42.94
N LEU A 44 34.71 1.27 -44.14
CA LEU A 44 33.27 1.34 -44.34
C LEU A 44 32.57 0.07 -43.84
N GLN A 45 33.12 -1.12 -44.15
CA GLN A 45 32.59 -2.38 -43.63
C GLN A 45 32.68 -2.44 -42.09
N GLU A 46 33.80 -2.01 -41.51
CA GLU A 46 33.98 -1.98 -40.07
C GLU A 46 32.99 -1.04 -39.38
N ARG A 47 32.85 0.20 -39.88
CA ARG A 47 31.91 1.19 -39.36
C ARG A 47 30.46 0.76 -39.53
N THR A 48 30.12 0.13 -40.65
CA THR A 48 28.79 -0.45 -40.88
C THR A 48 28.50 -1.56 -39.86
N GLY A 49 29.48 -2.42 -39.58
CA GLY A 49 29.37 -3.45 -38.55
C GLY A 49 29.15 -2.88 -37.15
N LYS A 50 29.90 -1.84 -36.77
CA LYS A 50 29.74 -1.12 -35.50
C LYS A 50 28.39 -0.42 -35.39
N PHE A 51 27.96 0.26 -36.45
CA PHE A 51 26.66 0.93 -36.52
C PHE A 51 25.52 -0.07 -36.34
N ARG A 52 25.56 -1.23 -37.01
CA ARG A 52 24.54 -2.27 -36.85
C ARG A 52 24.45 -2.79 -35.42
N LYS A 53 25.60 -2.99 -34.75
CA LYS A 53 25.64 -3.39 -33.34
C LYS A 53 25.01 -2.34 -32.44
N GLN A 54 25.34 -1.07 -32.64
CA GLN A 54 24.77 0.04 -31.88
C GLN A 54 23.26 0.17 -32.12
N ALA A 55 22.80 0.10 -33.37
CA ALA A 55 21.38 0.15 -33.71
C ALA A 55 20.59 -0.98 -33.04
N ASN A 56 21.15 -2.20 -32.99
CA ASN A 56 20.53 -3.32 -32.28
C ASN A 56 20.48 -3.09 -30.76
N ALA A 57 21.55 -2.59 -30.16
CA ALA A 57 21.59 -2.27 -28.73
C ALA A 57 20.57 -1.17 -28.36
N ILE A 58 20.46 -0.13 -29.19
CA ILE A 58 19.45 0.93 -29.04
C ILE A 58 18.04 0.34 -29.13
N ALA A 59 17.77 -0.54 -30.09
CA ALA A 59 16.47 -1.19 -30.22
C ALA A 59 16.13 -2.09 -29.01
N GLU A 60 17.12 -2.73 -28.39
CA GLU A 60 16.93 -3.47 -27.14
C GLU A 60 16.63 -2.57 -25.94
N TRP A 61 17.33 -1.45 -25.84
CA TRP A 61 17.07 -0.44 -24.81
C TRP A 61 15.69 0.18 -24.97
N ASP A 62 15.28 0.51 -26.20
CA ASP A 62 13.95 1.04 -26.49
C ASP A 62 12.84 0.07 -26.05
N ARG A 63 12.96 -1.22 -26.38
CA ARG A 63 12.04 -2.26 -25.87
C ARG A 63 12.02 -2.34 -24.34
N LYS A 64 13.14 -2.11 -23.66
CA LYS A 64 13.18 -2.11 -22.19
C LYS A 64 12.51 -0.86 -21.62
N ILE A 65 12.72 0.30 -22.23
CA ILE A 65 12.08 1.56 -21.83
C ILE A 65 10.56 1.45 -21.99
N LEU A 66 10.06 0.90 -23.11
CA LEU A 66 8.63 0.71 -23.33
C LEU A 66 8.01 -0.23 -22.28
N ARG A 67 8.65 -1.37 -21.99
CA ARG A 67 8.16 -2.27 -20.92
C ARG A 67 8.15 -1.59 -19.54
N ASN A 68 9.20 -0.84 -19.21
CA ASN A 68 9.23 -0.11 -17.95
C ASN A 68 8.15 0.97 -17.88
N ARG A 69 7.87 1.65 -19.00
CA ARG A 69 6.77 2.60 -19.10
C ARG A 69 5.43 1.92 -18.83
N ASP A 70 5.17 0.76 -19.41
CA ASP A 70 3.91 0.03 -19.21
C ASP A 70 3.72 -0.35 -17.73
N ILE A 71 4.80 -0.84 -17.08
CA ILE A 71 4.80 -1.13 -15.64
C ILE A 71 4.53 0.14 -14.82
N LEU A 72 5.14 1.27 -15.17
CA LEU A 72 4.93 2.54 -14.48
C LEU A 72 3.49 3.05 -14.62
N LEU A 73 2.88 2.91 -15.80
CA LEU A 73 1.47 3.27 -16.01
C LEU A 73 0.53 2.37 -15.20
N GLN A 74 0.83 1.07 -15.10
CA GLN A 74 0.06 0.18 -14.24
C GLN A 74 0.21 0.58 -12.77
N LEU A 75 1.43 0.87 -12.31
CA LEU A 75 1.69 1.31 -10.95
C LEU A 75 0.97 2.63 -10.64
N GLU A 76 0.99 3.60 -11.55
CA GLU A 76 0.24 4.85 -11.43
C GLU A 76 -1.27 4.58 -11.26
N SER A 77 -1.85 3.67 -12.06
CA SER A 77 -3.24 3.29 -11.92
C SER A 77 -3.55 2.65 -10.56
N GLU A 78 -2.67 1.80 -10.04
CA GLU A 78 -2.86 1.18 -8.72
C GLU A 78 -2.72 2.21 -7.60
N VAL A 79 -1.75 3.12 -7.69
CA VAL A 79 -1.59 4.22 -6.73
C VAL A 79 -2.83 5.13 -6.72
N ALA A 80 -3.40 5.43 -7.88
CA ALA A 80 -4.64 6.22 -7.96
C ALA A 80 -5.81 5.55 -7.21
N LYS A 81 -5.97 4.23 -7.35
CA LYS A 81 -6.97 3.45 -6.59
C LYS A 81 -6.70 3.51 -5.09
N VAL A 82 -5.44 3.34 -4.68
CA VAL A 82 -5.06 3.43 -3.25
C VAL A 82 -5.41 4.81 -2.68
N VAL A 83 -5.09 5.89 -3.40
CA VAL A 83 -5.42 7.26 -2.98
C VAL A 83 -6.94 7.46 -2.86
N GLU A 84 -7.72 6.91 -3.79
CA GLU A 84 -9.19 6.95 -3.71
C GLU A 84 -9.70 6.21 -2.47
N THR A 85 -9.19 4.99 -2.22
CA THR A 85 -9.57 4.21 -1.04
C THR A 85 -9.17 4.88 0.26
N GLN A 86 -7.98 5.49 0.33
CA GLN A 86 -7.52 6.25 1.49
C GLN A 86 -8.42 7.46 1.74
N GLY A 87 -8.78 8.21 0.70
CA GLY A 87 -9.72 9.33 0.83
C GLY A 87 -11.12 8.88 1.25
N SER A 88 -11.54 7.66 0.90
CA SER A 88 -12.78 7.07 1.40
C SER A 88 -12.69 6.69 2.88
N LEU A 89 -11.56 6.12 3.31
CA LEU A 89 -11.33 5.76 4.70
C LEU A 89 -11.28 7.00 5.59
N GLU A 90 -10.60 8.06 5.15
CA GLU A 90 -10.54 9.34 5.87
C GLU A 90 -11.94 9.90 6.14
N ARG A 91 -12.80 9.91 5.11
CA ARG A 91 -14.20 10.35 5.27
C ARG A 91 -15.01 9.47 6.23
N GLN A 92 -14.73 8.17 6.26
CA GLN A 92 -15.38 7.27 7.23
C GLN A 92 -14.89 7.52 8.65
N LEU A 93 -13.59 7.81 8.83
CA LEU A 93 -13.02 8.15 10.14
C LEU A 93 -13.58 9.48 10.65
N GLU A 94 -13.66 10.50 9.80
CA GLU A 94 -14.27 11.80 10.15
C GLU A 94 -15.75 11.65 10.56
N LEU A 95 -16.50 10.77 9.86
CA LEU A 95 -17.88 10.45 10.24
C LEU A 95 -17.96 9.75 11.60
N ILE A 96 -17.07 8.80 11.86
CA ILE A 96 -17.00 8.10 13.16
C ILE A 96 -16.64 9.08 14.27
N GLU A 97 -15.66 9.97 14.06
CA GLU A 97 -15.28 11.00 15.03
C GLU A 97 -16.45 11.94 15.34
N THR A 98 -17.19 12.37 14.30
CA THR A 98 -18.39 13.20 14.47
C THR A 98 -19.46 12.46 15.28
N HIS A 99 -19.73 11.19 14.98
CA HIS A 99 -20.69 10.40 15.74
C HIS A 99 -20.24 10.18 17.20
N GLN A 100 -18.94 10.01 17.46
CA GLN A 100 -18.41 9.88 18.81
C GLN A 100 -18.64 11.18 19.61
N ASP A 101 -18.32 12.34 19.03
CA ASP A 101 -18.55 13.65 19.66
C ASP A 101 -20.04 13.92 19.91
N GLU A 102 -20.93 13.51 18.99
CA GLU A 102 -22.38 13.61 19.19
C GLU A 102 -22.88 12.72 20.34
N VAL A 103 -22.37 11.49 20.44
CA VAL A 103 -22.71 10.57 21.54
C VAL A 103 -22.19 11.09 22.86
N ASP A 104 -20.96 11.59 22.92
CA ASP A 104 -20.37 12.15 24.14
C ASP A 104 -21.18 13.35 24.66
N LYS A 105 -21.60 14.25 23.75
CA LYS A 105 -22.48 15.38 24.10
C LYS A 105 -23.86 14.93 24.59
N ALA A 106 -24.43 13.91 23.95
CA ALA A 106 -25.71 13.36 24.37
C ALA A 106 -25.63 12.71 25.75
N LEU A 107 -24.55 11.95 26.02
CA LEU A 107 -24.28 11.36 27.32
C LEU A 107 -24.09 12.43 28.39
N GLN A 108 -23.26 13.45 28.14
CA GLN A 108 -23.07 14.55 29.08
C GLN A 108 -24.40 15.25 29.42
N SER A 109 -25.25 15.50 28.41
CA SER A 109 -26.57 16.09 28.66
C SER A 109 -27.49 15.18 29.48
N MET A 110 -27.42 13.86 29.28
CA MET A 110 -28.19 12.90 30.07
C MET A 110 -27.67 12.80 31.50
N GLU A 111 -26.36 12.82 31.71
CA GLU A 111 -25.71 12.84 33.02
C GLU A 111 -26.10 14.08 33.82
N GLU A 112 -26.05 15.27 33.22
CA GLU A 112 -26.47 16.52 33.85
C GLU A 112 -27.95 16.48 34.27
N GLU A 113 -28.82 15.93 33.42
CA GLU A 113 -30.25 15.78 33.73
C GLU A 113 -30.48 14.76 34.84
N ALA A 114 -29.78 13.63 34.81
CA ALA A 114 -29.84 12.61 35.86
C ALA A 114 -29.34 13.15 37.21
N GLU A 115 -28.23 13.89 37.23
CA GLU A 115 -27.69 14.52 38.43
C GLU A 115 -28.66 15.58 38.98
N ARG A 116 -29.34 16.33 38.11
CA ARG A 116 -30.38 17.28 38.51
C ARG A 116 -31.56 16.57 39.18
N ILE A 117 -32.06 15.48 38.59
CA ILE A 117 -33.16 14.68 39.16
C ILE A 117 -32.73 14.09 40.51
N TYR A 118 -31.54 13.48 40.57
CA TYR A 118 -30.99 12.93 41.80
C TYR A 118 -30.92 13.99 42.91
N ASN A 119 -30.37 15.18 42.64
CA ASN A 119 -30.26 16.25 43.62
C ASN A 119 -31.63 16.73 44.14
N ASN A 120 -32.66 16.75 43.29
CA ASN A 120 -34.02 17.10 43.68
C ASN A 120 -34.67 16.03 44.58
N GLU A 121 -34.40 14.75 44.31
CA GLU A 121 -35.01 13.61 45.02
C GLU A 121 -34.15 13.08 46.19
N ARG A 122 -32.91 13.57 46.33
CA ARG A 122 -31.90 13.09 47.28
C ARG A 122 -32.41 13.02 48.73
N GLY A 123 -33.23 14.00 49.14
CA GLY A 123 -33.80 14.03 50.48
C GLY A 123 -34.78 12.90 50.78
N LEU A 124 -35.53 12.43 49.77
CA LEU A 124 -36.50 11.34 49.89
C LEU A 124 -35.84 9.96 49.76
N LEU A 125 -34.80 9.83 48.92
CA LEU A 125 -34.10 8.57 48.68
C LEU A 125 -33.22 8.13 49.85
N LEU A 126 -32.65 9.07 50.62
CA LEU A 126 -31.80 8.75 51.79
C LEU A 126 -32.58 8.14 52.97
N GLU A 127 -33.90 8.29 53.01
CA GLU A 127 -34.75 7.67 54.04
C GLU A 127 -35.26 6.27 53.63
N ASP A 128 -35.00 5.82 52.40
CA ASP A 128 -35.46 4.52 51.89
C ASP A 128 -34.34 3.46 51.87
N GLU A 129 -34.49 2.44 52.73
CA GLU A 129 -33.56 1.32 52.84
C GLU A 129 -33.53 0.43 51.57
N ALA A 130 -34.63 0.39 50.80
CA ALA A 130 -34.67 -0.31 49.52
C ALA A 130 -33.85 0.42 48.43
N ALA A 131 -33.82 1.75 48.45
CA ALA A 131 -32.97 2.53 47.56
C ALA A 131 -31.48 2.33 47.88
N MET A 132 -31.10 2.34 49.16
CA MET A 132 -29.71 2.11 49.60
C MET A 132 -29.17 0.72 49.19
N THR A 133 -29.98 -0.33 49.34
CA THR A 133 -29.57 -1.69 48.96
C THR A 133 -29.40 -1.86 47.45
N ARG A 134 -30.25 -1.19 46.67
CA ARG A 134 -30.13 -1.15 45.20
C ARG A 134 -28.88 -0.38 44.75
N ASP A 135 -28.55 0.74 45.38
CA ASP A 135 -27.33 1.49 45.07
C ASP A 135 -26.06 0.66 45.31
N ALA A 136 -26.00 -0.07 46.43
CA ALA A 136 -24.89 -0.98 46.72
C ALA A 136 -24.75 -2.11 45.67
N MET A 137 -25.86 -2.58 45.10
CA MET A 137 -25.83 -3.58 44.02
C MET A 137 -25.31 -2.98 42.71
N TYR A 138 -25.70 -1.75 42.36
CA TYR A 138 -25.19 -1.07 41.16
C TYR A 138 -23.72 -0.71 41.28
N GLU A 139 -23.25 -0.28 42.46
CA GLU A 139 -21.82 -0.07 42.73
C GLU A 139 -21.01 -1.37 42.53
N GLN A 140 -21.53 -2.50 43.01
CA GLN A 140 -20.90 -3.79 42.77
C GLN A 140 -20.91 -4.18 41.29
N ALA A 141 -21.98 -3.87 40.55
CA ALA A 141 -22.04 -4.13 39.10
C ALA A 141 -21.03 -3.27 38.32
N GLU A 142 -20.87 -1.99 38.68
CA GLU A 142 -19.87 -1.08 38.09
C GLU A 142 -18.44 -1.59 38.35
N LEU A 143 -18.18 -2.15 39.53
CA LEU A 143 -16.88 -2.75 39.85
C LEU A 143 -16.59 -3.97 38.95
N VAL A 144 -17.59 -4.83 38.74
CA VAL A 144 -17.47 -5.99 37.83
C VAL A 144 -17.27 -5.52 36.38
N GLU A 145 -17.98 -4.49 35.93
CA GLU A 145 -17.80 -3.93 34.60
C GLU A 145 -16.38 -3.39 34.40
N ARG A 146 -15.86 -2.63 35.37
CA ARG A 146 -14.49 -2.10 35.32
C ARG A 146 -13.43 -3.21 35.28
N GLU A 147 -13.66 -4.31 36.01
CA GLU A 147 -12.79 -5.49 35.96
C GLU A 147 -12.86 -6.19 34.59
N LEU A 148 -14.06 -6.30 33.99
CA LEU A 148 -14.24 -6.85 32.65
C LEU A 148 -13.57 -5.98 31.58
N GLU A 149 -13.66 -4.66 31.69
CA GLU A 149 -12.99 -3.72 30.80
C GLU A 149 -11.47 -3.85 30.93
N HIS A 150 -10.95 -3.89 32.17
CA HIS A 150 -9.53 -4.13 32.41
C HIS A 150 -9.05 -5.46 31.81
N MET A 151 -9.80 -6.55 32.00
CA MET A 151 -9.49 -7.83 31.35
C MET A 151 -9.57 -7.74 29.83
N THR A 152 -10.49 -6.95 29.27
CA THR A 152 -10.57 -6.73 27.82
C THR A 152 -9.37 -5.96 27.29
N GLU A 153 -8.91 -4.93 27.99
CA GLU A 153 -7.67 -4.22 27.68
C GLU A 153 -6.45 -5.12 27.80
N GLN A 154 -6.40 -5.96 28.84
CA GLN A 154 -5.36 -6.97 28.99
C GLN A 154 -5.39 -7.97 27.84
N ILE A 155 -6.56 -8.44 27.41
CA ILE A 155 -6.70 -9.32 26.24
C ILE A 155 -6.29 -8.60 24.96
N LYS A 156 -6.67 -7.33 24.76
CA LYS A 156 -6.19 -6.51 23.64
C LYS A 156 -4.68 -6.36 23.67
N SER A 157 -4.08 -6.14 24.84
CA SER A 157 -2.63 -6.08 25.03
C SER A 157 -1.97 -7.44 24.75
N ILE A 158 -2.55 -8.53 25.22
CA ILE A 158 -2.10 -9.90 24.91
C ILE A 158 -2.22 -10.16 23.41
N ILE A 159 -3.29 -9.72 22.74
CA ILE A 159 -3.46 -9.83 21.29
C ILE A 159 -2.44 -8.97 20.57
N ASN A 160 -2.18 -7.73 21.00
CA ASN A 160 -1.20 -6.85 20.40
C ASN A 160 0.23 -7.39 20.58
N THR A 161 0.56 -7.91 21.76
CA THR A 161 1.83 -8.62 21.98
C THR A 161 1.87 -9.90 21.17
N LEU A 162 0.81 -10.71 21.13
CA LEU A 162 0.74 -11.91 20.32
C LEU A 162 0.87 -11.58 18.82
N ASN A 163 0.27 -10.50 18.34
CA ASN A 163 0.43 -9.99 17.00
C ASN A 163 1.87 -9.52 16.79
N ALA A 164 2.47 -8.78 17.71
CA ALA A 164 3.90 -8.45 17.65
C ALA A 164 4.82 -9.69 17.72
N ASN A 165 4.34 -10.81 18.27
CA ASN A 165 5.10 -12.06 18.42
C ASN A 165 4.87 -13.03 17.25
N GLN A 166 3.67 -13.04 16.64
CA GLN A 166 3.25 -13.92 15.53
C GLN A 166 3.34 -13.24 14.16
N GLY A 167 3.26 -11.91 14.15
CA GLY A 167 3.31 -11.01 13.01
C GLY A 167 4.05 -9.75 13.42
N GLY A 168 5.35 -9.91 13.71
CA GLY A 168 6.27 -8.85 14.11
C GLY A 168 5.91 -7.52 13.48
N ASP A 169 5.87 -6.49 14.32
CA ASP A 169 5.63 -5.09 14.03
C ASP A 169 5.77 -4.72 12.53
N LEU A 170 4.75 -4.03 12.02
CA LEU A 170 4.82 -3.44 10.68
C LEU A 170 5.84 -2.30 10.63
N GLU A 171 6.30 -1.79 11.78
CA GLU A 171 7.54 -1.03 11.85
C GLU A 171 8.73 -1.96 11.65
N ALA A 172 9.52 -1.67 10.61
CA ALA A 172 10.80 -2.31 10.39
C ALA A 172 11.72 -2.02 11.58
N THR A 173 11.74 -2.91 12.58
CA THR A 173 12.75 -2.88 13.63
C THR A 173 14.11 -3.08 12.96
N ASP A 174 14.97 -2.07 13.07
CA ASP A 174 16.36 -2.05 12.62
C ASP A 174 17.13 -3.22 13.25
N GLY A 175 17.14 -4.39 12.58
CA GLY A 175 17.78 -5.60 13.11
C GLY A 175 17.20 -6.95 12.66
N MET A 176 16.08 -7.00 11.95
CA MET A 176 15.49 -8.28 11.54
C MET A 176 16.31 -8.95 10.43
N THR A 177 16.72 -10.22 10.62
CA THR A 177 17.44 -10.94 9.57
C THR A 177 16.49 -11.33 8.43
N PRO A 178 16.98 -11.49 7.18
CA PRO A 178 16.13 -11.95 6.08
C PRO A 178 15.40 -13.27 6.35
N LEU A 179 15.97 -14.14 7.19
CA LEU A 179 15.36 -15.40 7.61
C LEU A 179 14.19 -15.17 8.57
N ASP A 180 14.31 -14.22 9.49
CA ASP A 180 13.22 -13.85 10.40
C ASP A 180 12.02 -13.28 9.63
N ILE A 181 12.27 -12.53 8.55
CA ILE A 181 11.22 -12.05 7.65
C ILE A 181 10.51 -13.23 6.97
N VAL A 182 11.26 -14.21 6.47
CA VAL A 182 10.69 -15.39 5.79
C VAL A 182 9.85 -16.24 6.75
N VAL A 183 10.36 -16.50 7.97
CA VAL A 183 9.62 -17.23 8.99
C VAL A 183 8.34 -16.50 9.38
N ARG A 184 8.38 -15.16 9.49
CA ARG A 184 7.21 -14.31 9.74
C ARG A 184 6.17 -14.41 8.62
N VAL A 185 6.60 -14.31 7.36
CA VAL A 185 5.69 -14.43 6.20
C VAL A 185 5.05 -15.81 6.16
N LEU A 186 5.83 -16.87 6.37
CA LEU A 186 5.31 -18.24 6.40
C LEU A 186 4.32 -18.46 7.53
N ASN A 187 4.59 -17.92 8.73
CA ASN A 187 3.67 -18.01 9.85
C ASN A 187 2.34 -17.30 9.55
N ASN A 188 2.39 -16.09 9.01
CA ASN A 188 1.18 -15.37 8.60
C ASN A 188 0.41 -16.08 7.47
N GLN A 189 1.12 -16.66 6.51
CA GLN A 189 0.53 -17.47 5.45
C GLN A 189 -0.12 -18.75 5.99
N LEU A 190 0.49 -19.41 6.97
CA LEU A 190 -0.08 -20.59 7.63
C LEU A 190 -1.37 -20.22 8.38
N SER A 191 -1.35 -19.16 9.17
CA SER A 191 -2.55 -18.68 9.87
C SER A 191 -3.66 -18.30 8.88
N SER A 192 -3.32 -17.64 7.77
CA SER A 192 -4.28 -17.31 6.71
C SER A 192 -4.86 -18.57 6.05
N LEU A 193 -4.04 -19.59 5.82
CA LEU A 193 -4.51 -20.87 5.25
C LEU A 193 -5.41 -21.64 6.23
N LEU A 194 -5.06 -21.68 7.51
CA LEU A 194 -5.90 -22.32 8.53
C LEU A 194 -7.25 -21.62 8.64
N TRP A 195 -7.28 -20.29 8.58
CA TRP A 195 -8.52 -19.52 8.56
C TRP A 195 -9.37 -19.81 7.32
N VAL A 196 -8.74 -19.90 6.15
CA VAL A 196 -9.44 -20.27 4.90
C VAL A 196 -10.02 -21.68 4.99
N ASP A 197 -9.27 -22.63 5.56
CA ASP A 197 -9.72 -24.02 5.74
C ASP A 197 -10.92 -24.09 6.68
N GLU A 198 -10.86 -23.44 7.85
CA GLU A 198 -11.99 -23.33 8.79
C GLU A 198 -13.24 -22.74 8.11
N LYS A 199 -13.07 -21.66 7.33
CA LYS A 199 -14.19 -21.02 6.62
C LYS A 199 -14.72 -21.89 5.47
N ALA A 200 -13.86 -22.65 4.81
CA ALA A 200 -14.28 -23.60 3.78
C ALA A 200 -15.07 -24.76 4.38
N GLU A 201 -14.66 -25.28 5.53
CA GLU A 201 -15.43 -26.28 6.30
C GLU A 201 -16.78 -25.72 6.76
N GLU A 202 -16.81 -24.50 7.29
CA GLU A 202 -18.05 -23.82 7.67
C GLU A 202 -19.00 -23.68 6.47
N PHE A 203 -18.48 -23.25 5.32
CA PHE A 203 -19.26 -23.10 4.09
C PHE A 203 -19.76 -24.44 3.55
N SER A 204 -18.91 -25.47 3.57
CA SER A 204 -19.29 -26.85 3.21
C SER A 204 -20.40 -27.39 4.10
N SER A 205 -20.30 -27.17 5.42
CA SER A 205 -21.31 -27.54 6.40
C SER A 205 -22.65 -26.84 6.13
N ARG A 206 -22.62 -25.53 5.84
CA ARG A 206 -23.82 -24.76 5.47
C ARG A 206 -24.45 -25.25 4.17
N ILE A 207 -23.65 -25.63 3.17
CA ILE A 207 -24.15 -26.24 1.92
C ILE A 207 -24.83 -27.57 2.22
N GLN A 208 -24.24 -28.43 3.04
CA GLN A 208 -24.81 -29.72 3.40
C GLN A 208 -26.11 -29.56 4.19
N GLU A 209 -26.18 -28.59 5.10
CA GLU A 209 -27.41 -28.24 5.80
C GLU A 209 -28.51 -27.78 4.83
N LEU A 210 -28.19 -26.89 3.89
CA LEU A 210 -29.15 -26.45 2.86
C LEU A 210 -29.60 -27.59 1.94
N ALA A 211 -28.69 -28.48 1.54
CA ALA A 211 -29.01 -29.64 0.71
C ALA A 211 -29.92 -30.64 1.45
N SER A 212 -29.67 -30.87 2.74
CA SER A 212 -30.50 -31.74 3.58
C SER A 212 -31.87 -31.12 3.86
N ARG A 213 -31.95 -29.79 4.05
CA ARG A 213 -33.23 -29.06 4.22
C ARG A 213 -34.04 -29.01 2.92
N GLY A 214 -33.39 -28.88 1.77
CA GLY A 214 -34.02 -29.01 0.46
C GLY A 214 -34.57 -30.43 0.20
N SER A 215 -33.83 -31.47 0.62
CA SER A 215 -34.28 -32.86 0.54
C SER A 215 -35.44 -33.18 1.51
N ALA A 216 -35.49 -32.52 2.67
CA ALA A 216 -36.61 -32.63 3.62
C ALA A 216 -37.88 -31.95 3.09
N GLY A 217 -37.77 -30.78 2.45
CA GLY A 217 -38.90 -30.10 1.80
C GLY A 217 -39.51 -30.90 0.63
N ASP A 218 -38.68 -31.63 -0.12
CA ASP A 218 -39.17 -32.54 -1.17
C ASP A 218 -39.89 -33.77 -0.59
N ARG A 219 -39.46 -34.28 0.58
CA ARG A 219 -40.09 -35.43 1.24
C ARG A 219 -41.45 -35.13 1.88
N GLU A 220 -41.72 -33.89 2.31
CA GLU A 220 -43.06 -33.48 2.76
C GLU A 220 -44.05 -33.31 1.59
N SER A 221 -43.57 -33.03 0.38
CA SER A 221 -44.43 -33.01 -0.82
C SER A 221 -44.80 -34.42 -1.34
N LEU A 222 -44.01 -35.43 -0.96
CA LEU A 222 -44.10 -36.80 -1.44
C LEU A 222 -44.86 -37.76 -0.51
N THR A 223 -45.45 -37.32 0.62
CA THR A 223 -46.38 -38.17 1.36
C THR A 223 -47.73 -38.24 0.64
N PRO A 224 -48.11 -39.37 0.00
CA PRO A 224 -49.41 -39.48 -0.63
C PRO A 224 -50.46 -39.61 0.46
N LYS A 225 -51.50 -38.77 0.40
CA LYS A 225 -52.74 -38.89 1.18
C LYS A 225 -53.39 -40.27 0.94
N LEU A 226 -52.99 -41.27 1.72
CA LEU A 226 -53.68 -42.54 1.86
C LEU A 226 -54.72 -42.39 2.97
N TRP A 227 -55.87 -41.81 2.62
CA TRP A 227 -57.08 -41.85 3.43
C TRP A 227 -58.31 -42.05 2.53
N LEU A 228 -59.03 -43.12 2.86
CA LEU A 228 -60.44 -43.46 2.59
C LEU A 228 -60.85 -43.97 1.20
N SER A 229 -61.05 -45.29 1.13
CA SER A 229 -62.36 -45.86 0.81
C SER A 229 -62.92 -46.55 2.05
#